data_AF-A0A6P3H210-F1
#
_entry.id   AF-A0A6P3H210-F1
#
_cell.length_a   1.000
_cell.length_b   1.000
_cell.length_c   1.000
_cell.angle_alpha   90.00
_cell.angle_beta   90.00
_cell.angle_gamma   90.00
#
_symmetry.space_group_name_H-M   'P 1'
#
loop_
_entity.id
_entity.type
_entity.pdbx_description
1 polymer ?
#
loop_
_entity_poly.entity_id
_entity_poly.type
_entity_poly.pdbx_seq_one_letter_code
_entity_poly.pdbx_strand_id
1 'polypeptide(L)'
;SEAVKMPAALLRRRLSVWLQQGVLREEPAGTFSVVEEERPQDRDNMVLVDSDDESDSGLASQADQKEEELLLFWTYIQAMLTNLESLSLERIYSMLRMFVVTGPALAEIDLQELQGFLQRKVRDQQLVYSAGVYRLPKSCG
;
A
#
# COMPACT_ATOMS: atom_id res chain seq x y z
N SER A 1 2.26 -15.94 -22.92
CA SER A 1 1.69 -16.07 -21.56
C SER A 1 2.67 -16.67 -20.54
N GLU A 2 3.99 -16.72 -20.84
CA GLU A 2 4.97 -17.47 -20.04
C GLU A 2 5.72 -16.61 -19.00
N ALA A 3 5.72 -15.29 -19.15
CA ALA A 3 6.46 -14.39 -18.26
C ALA A 3 5.77 -14.10 -16.92
N VAL A 4 4.44 -14.28 -16.84
CA VAL A 4 3.65 -13.78 -15.69
C VAL A 4 3.17 -14.89 -14.76
N LYS A 5 3.31 -16.18 -15.13
CA LYS A 5 2.83 -17.35 -14.36
C LYS A 5 1.48 -17.14 -13.66
N MET A 6 0.55 -16.43 -14.31
CA MET A 6 -0.80 -16.17 -13.79
C MET A 6 -1.86 -16.86 -14.65
N PRO A 7 -2.96 -17.34 -14.04
CA PRO A 7 -4.13 -17.81 -14.78
C PRO A 7 -4.65 -16.75 -15.75
N ALA A 8 -4.98 -17.14 -16.98
CA ALA A 8 -5.39 -16.23 -18.05
C ALA A 8 -6.61 -15.35 -17.68
N ALA A 9 -7.50 -15.84 -16.81
CA ALA A 9 -8.65 -15.09 -16.32
C ALA A 9 -8.23 -13.90 -15.43
N LEU A 10 -7.22 -14.09 -14.57
CA LEU A 10 -6.67 -13.04 -13.71
C LEU A 10 -5.86 -12.03 -14.54
N LEU A 11 -5.12 -12.52 -15.54
CA LEU A 11 -4.40 -11.66 -16.47
C LEU A 11 -5.35 -10.71 -17.22
N ARG A 12 -6.47 -11.22 -17.76
CA ARG A 12 -7.47 -10.41 -18.46
C ARG A 12 -8.11 -9.37 -17.55
N ARG A 13 -8.49 -9.74 -16.32
CA ARG A 13 -9.05 -8.80 -15.35
C ARG A 13 -8.09 -7.66 -15.03
N ARG A 14 -6.80 -7.97 -14.80
CA ARG A 14 -5.79 -6.94 -14.55
C ARG A 14 -5.59 -6.07 -15.79
N LEU A 15 -5.44 -6.65 -16.99
CA LEU A 15 -5.31 -5.89 -18.24
C LEU A 15 -6.46 -4.91 -18.46
N SER A 16 -7.70 -5.28 -18.14
CA SER A 16 -8.86 -4.38 -18.23
C SER A 16 -8.74 -3.15 -17.32
N VAL A 17 -8.16 -3.27 -16.13
CA VAL A 17 -7.93 -2.14 -15.22
C VAL A 17 -6.95 -1.14 -15.84
N TRP A 18 -5.83 -1.64 -16.38
CA TRP A 18 -4.81 -0.79 -17.01
C TRP A 18 -5.29 -0.14 -18.31
N LEU A 19 -6.19 -0.81 -19.06
CA LEU A 19 -6.86 -0.22 -20.22
C LEU A 19 -7.81 0.91 -19.81
N GLN A 20 -8.62 0.70 -18.76
CA GLN A 20 -9.55 1.70 -18.25
C GLN A 20 -8.84 2.92 -17.66
N GLN A 21 -7.68 2.72 -17.02
CA GLN A 21 -6.84 3.80 -16.50
C GLN A 21 -6.02 4.52 -17.58
N GLY A 22 -6.08 4.05 -18.84
CA GLY A 22 -5.35 4.65 -19.96
C GLY A 22 -3.84 4.38 -19.95
N VAL A 23 -3.34 3.60 -18.98
CA VAL A 23 -1.92 3.23 -18.87
C VAL A 23 -1.53 2.26 -19.97
N LEU A 24 -2.43 1.34 -20.33
CA LEU A 24 -2.29 0.47 -21.48
C LEU A 24 -3.28 0.86 -22.57
N ARG A 25 -2.84 0.77 -23.82
CA ARG A 25 -3.73 0.76 -24.99
C ARG A 25 -3.62 -0.59 -25.67
N GLU A 26 -4.77 -1.20 -25.94
CA GLU A 26 -4.84 -2.36 -26.81
C GLU A 26 -4.71 -1.88 -28.25
N GLU A 27 -3.57 -2.18 -28.85
CA GLU A 27 -3.37 -2.20 -30.30
C GLU A 27 -3.67 -3.65 -30.75
N PRO A 28 -3.74 -4.00 -32.06
CA PRO A 28 -4.61 -5.09 -32.56
C PRO A 28 -4.60 -6.39 -31.73
N ALA A 29 -5.80 -7.00 -31.63
CA ALA A 29 -6.18 -8.04 -30.67
C ALA A 29 -5.01 -8.85 -30.06
N GLY A 30 -4.73 -8.58 -28.79
CA GLY A 30 -3.73 -9.30 -28.00
C GLY A 30 -2.35 -8.62 -27.86
N THR A 31 -2.19 -7.39 -28.35
CA THR A 31 -0.95 -6.60 -28.19
C THR A 31 -1.22 -5.34 -27.36
N PHE A 32 -0.61 -5.24 -26.18
CA PHE A 32 -0.77 -4.08 -25.30
C PHE A 32 0.48 -3.20 -25.36
N SER A 33 0.27 -1.90 -25.57
CA SER A 33 1.32 -0.87 -25.53
C SER A 33 1.11 0.04 -24.32
N VAL A 34 2.21 0.47 -23.69
CA VAL A 34 2.18 1.42 -22.57
C VAL A 34 2.06 2.82 -23.14
N VAL A 35 1.08 3.59 -22.65
CA VAL A 35 0.88 4.98 -23.07
C VAL A 35 1.75 5.87 -22.17
N GLU A 36 2.97 6.18 -22.63
CA GLU A 36 3.84 7.18 -22.01
C GLU A 36 3.48 8.58 -22.55
N GLU A 37 2.31 9.12 -22.19
CA GLU A 37 2.02 10.54 -22.44
C GLU A 37 2.23 11.35 -21.15
N GLU A 38 3.33 12.09 -21.10
CA GLU A 38 3.53 13.17 -20.14
C GLU A 38 2.52 14.29 -20.42
N ARG A 39 1.38 14.32 -19.70
CA ARG A 39 0.56 15.54 -19.57
C ARG A 39 0.01 15.79 -18.17
N PRO A 40 -0.11 17.08 -17.80
CA PRO A 40 -0.23 17.53 -16.42
C PRO A 40 -1.71 17.65 -16.00
N GLN A 41 -1.96 17.37 -14.72
CA GLN A 41 -3.16 17.77 -13.95
C GLN A 41 -4.54 17.54 -14.62
N ASP A 42 -5.20 16.46 -14.23
CA ASP A 42 -6.59 16.56 -13.75
C ASP A 42 -6.91 15.37 -12.83
N ARG A 43 -6.94 15.65 -11.53
CA ARG A 43 -7.44 14.74 -10.49
C ARG A 43 -8.96 14.84 -10.48
N ASP A 44 -9.66 14.26 -11.44
CA ASP A 44 -11.13 14.13 -11.30
C ASP A 44 -11.77 13.13 -12.26
N ASN A 45 -11.30 11.88 -12.27
CA ASN A 45 -12.10 10.81 -12.84
C ASN A 45 -11.99 9.52 -12.03
N MET A 46 -12.49 9.63 -10.80
CA MET A 46 -12.83 8.47 -9.97
C MET A 46 -14.12 7.88 -10.55
N VAL A 47 -13.98 6.97 -11.52
CA VAL A 47 -15.13 6.18 -12.01
C VAL A 47 -15.49 5.19 -10.90
N LEU A 48 -16.43 5.62 -10.07
CA LEU A 48 -17.24 4.77 -9.22
C LEU A 48 -17.94 3.74 -10.11
N VAL A 49 -17.40 2.52 -10.17
CA VAL A 49 -18.23 1.36 -10.50
C VAL A 49 -18.98 1.03 -9.22
N ASP A 50 -20.13 1.69 -9.10
CA ASP A 50 -21.23 1.28 -8.24
C ASP A 50 -21.62 -0.15 -8.66
N SER A 51 -21.33 -1.11 -7.80
CA SER A 51 -21.97 -2.42 -7.83
C SER A 51 -22.61 -2.59 -6.47
N ASP A 52 -23.83 -2.10 -6.43
CA ASP A 52 -24.87 -2.33 -5.44
C ASP A 52 -24.94 -3.85 -5.11
N ASP A 53 -24.48 -4.22 -3.92
CA ASP A 53 -24.96 -5.41 -3.20
C ASP A 53 -24.90 -5.10 -1.70
N GLU A 54 -26.04 -4.62 -1.20
CA GLU A 54 -26.32 -4.59 0.24
C GLU A 54 -26.12 -5.98 0.83
N SER A 55 -25.01 -6.17 1.52
CA SER A 55 -24.93 -7.16 2.58
C SER A 55 -24.01 -6.63 3.69
N ASP A 56 -24.55 -6.68 4.91
CA ASP A 56 -23.90 -6.46 6.21
C ASP A 56 -22.56 -7.23 6.39
N SER A 57 -22.17 -8.06 5.42
CA SER A 57 -20.90 -8.78 5.29
C SER A 57 -19.76 -7.98 4.63
N GLY A 58 -20.04 -6.87 3.92
CA GLY A 58 -19.01 -6.06 3.24
C GLY A 58 -18.14 -5.22 4.18
N LEU A 59 -18.69 -4.79 5.32
CA LEU A 59 -17.98 -3.99 6.33
C LEU A 59 -16.90 -4.81 7.07
N ALA A 60 -17.20 -6.07 7.37
CA ALA A 60 -16.26 -6.98 8.01
C ALA A 60 -15.04 -7.24 7.09
N SER A 61 -15.28 -7.51 5.82
CA SER A 61 -14.20 -7.85 4.88
C SER A 61 -13.23 -6.69 4.62
N GLN A 62 -13.69 -5.43 4.60
CA GLN A 62 -12.80 -4.27 4.45
C GLN A 62 -12.00 -3.98 5.73
N ALA A 63 -12.61 -4.17 6.90
CA ALA A 63 -11.93 -4.01 8.18
C ALA A 63 -10.79 -5.03 8.33
N ASP A 64 -11.04 -6.29 7.94
CA ASP A 64 -10.05 -7.36 7.98
C ASP A 64 -8.85 -7.06 7.05
N GLN A 65 -9.10 -6.60 5.83
CA GLN A 65 -8.03 -6.20 4.90
C GLN A 65 -7.18 -5.07 5.45
N LYS A 66 -7.82 -4.05 6.04
CA LYS A 66 -7.12 -2.91 6.65
C LYS A 66 -6.28 -3.35 7.85
N GLU A 67 -6.74 -4.34 8.61
CA GLU A 67 -5.97 -4.92 9.72
C GLU A 67 -4.74 -5.67 9.21
N GLU A 68 -4.86 -6.48 8.15
CA GLU A 68 -3.74 -7.17 7.52
C GLU A 68 -2.67 -6.19 7.01
N GLU A 69 -3.07 -5.07 6.39
CA GLU A 69 -2.16 -4.02 5.95
C GLU A 69 -1.41 -3.36 7.12
N LEU A 70 -2.12 -3.05 8.20
CA LEU A 70 -1.50 -2.48 9.41
C LEU A 70 -0.52 -3.45 10.07
N LEU A 71 -0.83 -4.75 10.07
CA LEU A 71 0.09 -5.80 10.53
C LEU A 71 1.32 -5.87 9.63
N LEU A 72 1.15 -5.80 8.30
CA LEU A 72 2.26 -5.75 7.37
C LEU A 72 3.15 -4.54 7.67
N PHE A 73 2.60 -3.33 7.73
CA PHE A 73 3.36 -2.12 8.07
C PHE A 73 4.12 -2.28 9.39
N TRP A 74 3.47 -2.86 10.42
CA TRP A 74 4.12 -3.12 11.70
C TRP A 74 5.36 -4.01 11.57
N THR A 75 5.26 -5.15 10.87
CA THR A 75 6.40 -6.05 10.69
C THR A 75 7.58 -5.37 9.96
N TYR A 76 7.29 -4.56 8.95
CA TYR A 76 8.30 -3.77 8.24
C TYR A 76 8.94 -2.72 9.15
N ILE A 77 8.14 -1.99 9.94
CA ILE A 77 8.64 -0.99 10.90
C ILE A 77 9.55 -1.63 11.95
N GLN A 78 9.16 -2.79 12.49
CA GLN A 78 10.00 -3.53 13.43
C GLN A 78 11.33 -3.95 12.80
N ALA A 79 11.30 -4.47 11.55
CA ALA A 79 12.53 -4.83 10.84
C ALA A 79 13.43 -3.61 10.59
N MET A 80 12.85 -2.47 10.19
CA MET A 80 13.59 -1.22 9.99
C MET A 80 14.26 -0.73 11.28
N LEU A 81 13.52 -0.71 12.41
CA LEU A 81 14.04 -0.24 13.69
C LEU A 81 15.00 -1.22 14.37
N THR A 82 14.85 -2.52 14.10
CA THR A 82 15.84 -3.53 14.51
C THR A 82 17.18 -3.30 13.82
N ASN A 83 17.17 -2.97 12.53
CA ASN A 83 18.40 -2.80 11.74
C ASN A 83 19.03 -1.41 11.84
N LEU A 84 18.23 -0.35 12.00
CA LEU A 84 18.69 1.03 11.95
C LEU A 84 18.63 1.75 13.31
N GLU A 85 18.19 1.05 14.36
CA GLU A 85 18.05 1.47 15.76
C GLU A 85 17.05 2.61 16.02
N SER A 86 17.02 3.64 15.18
CA SER A 86 16.13 4.79 15.31
C SER A 86 15.84 5.48 13.98
N LEU A 87 14.60 5.95 13.80
CA LEU A 87 14.17 6.64 12.58
C LEU A 87 13.16 7.76 12.88
N SER A 88 13.17 8.83 12.10
CA SER A 88 12.12 9.84 12.12
C SER A 88 10.86 9.35 11.40
N LEU A 89 9.73 10.04 11.61
CA LEU A 89 8.47 9.76 10.93
C LEU A 89 8.64 9.75 9.41
N GLU A 90 9.30 10.78 8.86
CA GLU A 90 9.48 10.98 7.43
C GLU A 90 10.34 9.89 6.80
N ARG A 91 11.34 9.39 7.54
CA ARG A 91 12.19 8.28 7.07
C ARG A 91 11.42 6.96 7.05
N ILE A 92 10.65 6.67 8.10
CA ILE A 92 9.78 5.48 8.13
C ILE A 92 8.80 5.54 6.96
N TYR A 93 8.12 6.68 6.77
CA TYR A 93 7.19 6.90 5.67
C TYR A 93 7.83 6.67 4.30
N SER A 94 8.99 7.27 4.05
CA SER A 94 9.71 7.16 2.78
C SER A 94 10.12 5.72 2.47
N MET A 95 10.58 4.98 3.48
CA MET A 95 10.96 3.57 3.32
C MET A 95 9.74 2.68 3.07
N LEU A 96 8.63 2.90 3.78
CA LEU A 96 7.38 2.19 3.51
C LEU A 96 6.90 2.44 2.08
N ARG A 97 6.97 3.68 1.57
CA ARG A 97 6.63 3.92 0.16
C ARG A 97 7.56 3.21 -0.80
N MET A 98 8.85 3.20 -0.53
CA MET A 98 9.83 2.59 -1.44
C MET A 98 9.66 1.07 -1.52
N PHE A 99 9.40 0.40 -0.40
CA PHE A 99 9.42 -1.07 -0.31
C PHE A 99 8.03 -1.72 -0.23
N VAL A 100 7.03 -1.03 0.32
CA VAL A 100 5.67 -1.55 0.46
C VAL A 100 4.81 -1.08 -0.71
N VAL A 101 4.69 0.23 -0.94
CA VAL A 101 3.82 0.78 -2.00
C VAL A 101 4.28 0.37 -3.41
N THR A 102 5.59 0.23 -3.63
CA THR A 102 6.15 -0.32 -4.89
C THR A 102 6.26 -1.85 -4.92
N GLY A 103 5.97 -2.51 -3.79
CA GLY A 103 6.06 -3.96 -3.63
C GLY A 103 4.77 -4.68 -4.03
N PRO A 104 4.69 -6.01 -3.85
CA PRO A 104 3.50 -6.80 -4.16
C PRO A 104 2.25 -6.40 -3.34
N ALA A 105 2.44 -5.64 -2.26
CA ALA A 105 1.40 -5.13 -1.38
C ALA A 105 1.09 -3.67 -1.75
N LEU A 106 0.05 -3.44 -2.55
CA LEU A 106 -0.45 -2.11 -2.94
C LEU A 106 -1.13 -1.36 -1.76
N ALA A 107 -0.61 -1.49 -0.55
CA ALA A 107 -1.17 -0.86 0.64
C ALA A 107 -0.83 0.63 0.64
N GLU A 108 -1.84 1.48 0.46
CA GLU A 108 -1.68 2.94 0.53
C GLU A 108 -1.82 3.40 1.98
N ILE A 109 -0.79 4.05 2.52
CA ILE A 109 -0.85 4.74 3.82
C ILE A 109 -0.39 6.18 3.63
N ASP A 110 -1.14 7.13 4.16
CA ASP A 110 -0.73 8.52 4.19
C ASP A 110 0.13 8.84 5.43
N LEU A 111 0.77 10.01 5.43
CA LEU A 111 1.68 10.40 6.51
C LEU A 111 0.95 10.57 7.85
N GLN A 112 -0.30 11.03 7.83
CA GLN A 112 -1.10 11.29 9.03
C GLN A 112 -1.58 9.99 9.66
N GLU A 113 -2.02 9.03 8.85
CA GLU A 113 -2.41 7.69 9.26
C GLU A 113 -1.21 6.94 9.84
N LEU A 114 -0.04 7.02 9.21
CA LEU A 114 1.19 6.46 9.76
C LEU A 114 1.56 7.10 11.10
N GLN A 115 1.46 8.43 11.22
CA GLN A 115 1.74 9.13 12.47
C GLN A 115 0.81 8.63 13.59
N GLY A 116 -0.49 8.58 13.31
CA GLY A 116 -1.49 8.08 14.27
C GLY A 116 -1.26 6.62 14.65
N PHE A 117 -0.85 5.78 13.68
CA PHE A 117 -0.47 4.39 13.94
C PHE A 117 0.74 4.29 14.87
N LEU A 118 1.82 5.02 14.60
CA LEU A 118 3.02 5.02 15.44
C LEU A 118 2.75 5.59 16.83
N GLN A 119 1.90 6.61 16.96
CA GLN A 119 1.48 7.15 18.26
C GLN A 119 0.75 6.10 19.10
N ARG A 120 -0.14 5.30 18.49
CA ARG A 120 -0.77 4.16 19.17
C ARG A 120 0.28 3.16 19.67
N LYS A 121 1.25 2.80 18.81
CA LYS A 121 2.36 1.92 19.20
C LYS A 121 3.22 2.46 20.34
N VAL A 122 3.41 3.77 20.43
CA VAL A 122 4.09 4.42 21.57
C VAL A 122 3.26 4.33 22.86
N ARG A 123 1.95 4.61 22.77
CA ARG A 123 1.03 4.48 23.91
C ARG A 123 0.99 3.06 24.45
N ASP A 124 1.01 2.09 23.54
CA ASP A 124 0.99 0.66 23.87
C ASP A 124 2.38 0.12 24.26
N GLN A 125 3.36 1.00 24.46
CA GLN A 125 4.75 0.70 24.86
C GLN A 125 5.52 -0.22 23.89
N GLN A 126 5.02 -0.38 22.66
CA GLN A 126 5.68 -1.13 21.60
C GLN A 126 6.75 -0.31 20.88
N LEU A 127 6.72 1.03 21.03
CA LEU A 127 7.72 1.97 20.55
C LEU A 127 8.04 3.02 21.62
N VAL A 128 9.24 3.60 21.51
CA VAL A 128 9.65 4.78 22.27
C VAL A 128 9.85 5.93 21.30
N TYR A 129 9.24 7.09 21.58
CA TYR A 129 9.47 8.32 20.83
C TYR A 129 10.24 9.33 21.69
N SER A 130 11.44 9.70 21.26
CA SER A 130 12.23 10.74 21.94
C SER A 130 13.23 11.38 20.98
N ALA A 131 13.52 12.67 21.21
CA ALA A 131 14.42 13.46 20.36
C ALA A 131 14.07 13.40 18.86
N GLY A 132 12.76 13.42 18.54
CA GLY A 132 12.27 13.45 17.16
C GLY A 132 12.29 12.10 16.43
N VAL A 133 12.68 11.00 17.09
CA VAL A 133 12.81 9.67 16.45
C VAL A 133 12.10 8.58 17.24
N TYR A 134 11.67 7.54 16.51
CA TYR A 134 11.11 6.30 17.05
C TYR A 134 12.19 5.25 17.25
N ARG A 135 12.08 4.46 18.31
CA ARG A 135 12.95 3.32 18.64
C ARG A 135 12.14 2.15 19.16
N LEU A 136 12.68 0.94 19.05
CA LEU A 136 12.17 -0.19 19.80
C LEU A 136 12.50 -0.03 21.30
N PRO A 137 11.61 -0.45 22.22
CA PRO A 137 11.91 -0.51 23.65
C PRO A 137 13.14 -1.38 23.86
N LYS A 138 14.03 -0.97 24.78
CA LYS A 138 15.12 -1.86 25.19
C LYS A 138 14.49 -3.04 25.92
N SER A 139 14.78 -4.26 25.50
CA SER A 139 14.53 -5.42 26.33
C SER A 139 15.32 -5.24 27.63
N CYS A 140 14.62 -5.00 28.74
CA CYS A 140 15.22 -5.14 30.04
C CYS A 140 15.57 -6.63 30.19
N GLY A 141 16.84 -6.95 30.00
CA GLY A 141 17.41 -8.24 30.40
C GLY A 141 17.53 -8.35 31.90
#